data_AF-A0AAV4QJ09-F1
#
_entry.id   AF-A0AAV4QJ09-F1
#
_cell.length_a   1.000
_cell.length_b   1.000
_cell.length_c   1.000
_cell.angle_alpha   90.00
_cell.angle_beta   90.00
_cell.angle_gamma   90.00
#
_symmetry.space_group_name_H-M   'P 1'
#
loop_
_entity.id
_entity.type
_entity.pdbx_description
1 polymer ?
#
loop_
_entity_poly.entity_id
_entity_poly.type
_entity_poly.pdbx_seq_one_letter_code
_entity_poly.pdbx_strand_id
1 'polypeptide(L)'
;MVVSDFLYLLNLEDTSEMMQRLDTLFTAAGAMMDPPVENISFLQKVQILRFMEDQIAFSKGRNSSIKSVVVHKINIPEREMLQQVQSNENSSPLLFIFSDGVELQKAFIAGDKTIIHTDTTDLGEALIILIATYYTFSMDYPKSFSQILGLLQTYVVGESYESIKSNRYTAFVSMLTANFALDFNENENDDDD
;
A
#
# COMPACT_ATOMS: atom_id res chain seq x y z
N MET A 1 6.21 -13.95 16.82
CA MET A 1 5.17 -14.59 17.64
C MET A 1 3.91 -13.74 17.73
N VAL A 2 3.94 -12.42 17.94
CA VAL A 2 2.69 -11.63 18.08
C VAL A 2 1.99 -11.34 16.74
N VAL A 3 2.74 -11.09 15.66
CA VAL A 3 2.14 -10.79 14.34
C VAL A 3 1.59 -12.04 13.66
N SER A 4 2.23 -13.20 13.83
CA SER A 4 1.71 -14.49 13.34
C SER A 4 0.36 -14.83 13.97
N ASP A 5 0.18 -14.49 15.25
CA ASP A 5 -1.07 -14.74 15.96
C ASP A 5 -2.17 -13.74 15.55
N PHE A 6 -1.81 -12.50 15.19
CA PHE A 6 -2.75 -11.54 14.61
C PHE A 6 -3.12 -11.86 13.14
N LEU A 7 -2.16 -12.29 12.32
CA LEU A 7 -2.43 -12.79 10.97
C LEU A 7 -3.24 -14.10 10.99
N TYR A 8 -3.16 -14.88 12.08
CA TYR A 8 -4.02 -16.03 12.33
C TYR A 8 -5.44 -15.62 12.77
N LEU A 9 -5.59 -14.44 13.41
CA LEU A 9 -6.88 -13.87 13.81
C LEU A 9 -7.58 -13.08 12.70
N LEU A 10 -6.83 -12.56 11.72
CA LEU A 10 -7.37 -12.18 10.42
C LEU A 10 -7.83 -13.45 9.72
N ASN A 11 -9.15 -13.62 9.56
CA ASN A 11 -9.67 -14.81 8.88
C ASN A 11 -9.14 -14.84 7.43
N LEU A 12 -8.96 -16.04 6.87
CA LEU A 12 -8.52 -16.18 5.47
C LEU A 12 -9.50 -15.51 4.49
N GLU A 13 -10.78 -15.49 4.85
CA GLU A 13 -11.85 -14.77 4.13
C GLU A 13 -11.61 -13.25 4.15
N ASP A 14 -11.24 -12.69 5.31
CA ASP A 14 -10.96 -11.25 5.44
C ASP A 14 -9.74 -10.84 4.60
N THR A 15 -8.70 -11.68 4.58
CA THR A 15 -7.49 -11.40 3.78
C THR A 15 -7.78 -11.44 2.28
N SER A 16 -8.60 -12.39 1.83
CA SER A 16 -9.00 -12.52 0.43
C SER A 16 -9.86 -11.33 -0.03
N GLU A 17 -10.79 -10.88 0.80
CA GLU A 17 -11.58 -9.68 0.53
C GLU A 17 -10.71 -8.42 0.48
N MET A 18 -9.77 -8.27 1.42
CA MET A 18 -8.80 -7.17 1.42
C MET A 18 -7.93 -7.18 0.16
N MET A 19 -7.48 -8.36 -0.30
CA MET A 19 -6.72 -8.48 -1.54
C MET A 19 -7.54 -8.04 -2.75
N GLN A 20 -8.80 -8.46 -2.86
CA GLN A 20 -9.69 -8.02 -3.94
C GLN A 20 -9.88 -6.51 -3.95
N ARG A 21 -10.16 -5.92 -2.77
CA ARG A 21 -10.32 -4.48 -2.62
C ARG A 21 -9.04 -3.70 -2.97
N LEU A 22 -7.87 -4.25 -2.64
CA LEU A 22 -6.59 -3.67 -2.99
C LEU A 22 -6.34 -3.70 -4.50
N ASP A 23 -6.67 -4.81 -5.17
CA ASP A 23 -6.57 -4.90 -6.63
C ASP A 23 -7.53 -3.90 -7.30
N THR A 24 -8.78 -3.77 -6.83
CA THR A 24 -9.72 -2.74 -7.29
C THR A 24 -9.15 -1.33 -7.11
N LEU A 25 -8.56 -1.02 -5.96
CA LEU A 25 -7.92 0.27 -5.71
C LEU A 25 -6.77 0.52 -6.69
N PHE A 26 -5.92 -0.48 -6.95
CA PHE A 26 -4.79 -0.34 -7.87
C PHE A 26 -5.25 -0.18 -9.32
N THR A 27 -6.29 -0.87 -9.74
CA THR A 27 -6.90 -0.69 -11.06
C THR A 27 -7.44 0.71 -11.24
N ALA A 28 -8.27 1.19 -10.32
CA ALA A 28 -8.84 2.53 -10.41
C ALA A 28 -7.77 3.63 -10.37
N ALA A 29 -6.74 3.49 -9.52
CA ALA A 29 -5.63 4.42 -9.46
C ALA A 29 -4.73 4.34 -10.72
N GLY A 30 -4.51 3.14 -11.26
CA GLY A 30 -3.74 2.91 -12.48
C GLY A 30 -4.40 3.51 -13.72
N ALA A 31 -5.73 3.47 -13.81
CA ALA A 31 -6.50 4.13 -14.87
C ALA A 31 -6.37 5.67 -14.85
N MET A 32 -6.02 6.26 -13.70
CA MET A 32 -5.82 7.71 -13.54
C MET A 32 -4.39 8.17 -13.91
N MET A 33 -3.47 7.24 -14.17
CA MET A 33 -2.10 7.56 -14.56
C MET A 33 -2.03 8.01 -16.03
N ASP A 34 -0.95 8.71 -16.40
CA ASP A 34 -0.67 9.12 -17.78
C ASP A 34 0.69 8.55 -18.24
N PRO A 35 0.72 7.52 -19.11
CA PRO A 35 -0.44 6.82 -19.67
C PRO A 35 -1.15 5.91 -18.64
N PRO A 36 -2.44 5.56 -18.87
CA PRO A 36 -3.16 4.59 -18.04
C PRO A 36 -2.48 3.22 -18.03
N VAL A 37 -2.63 2.51 -16.91
CA VAL A 37 -2.04 1.19 -16.71
C VAL A 37 -3.09 0.08 -16.89
N GLU A 38 -2.96 -0.73 -17.93
CA GLU A 38 -3.94 -1.77 -18.27
C GLU A 38 -3.61 -3.18 -17.70
N ASN A 39 -2.33 -3.56 -17.61
CA ASN A 39 -1.92 -4.91 -17.19
C ASN A 39 -0.99 -4.89 -15.97
N ILE A 40 -1.60 -4.87 -14.78
CA ILE A 40 -0.98 -4.58 -13.49
C ILE A 40 0.00 -5.69 -13.05
N SER A 41 1.26 -5.53 -13.46
CA SER A 41 2.40 -6.31 -12.94
C SER A 41 2.90 -5.79 -11.58
N PHE A 42 3.76 -6.55 -10.89
CA PHE A 42 4.39 -6.11 -9.62
C PHE A 42 5.02 -4.71 -9.73
N LEU A 43 5.82 -4.46 -10.76
CA LEU A 43 6.46 -3.15 -10.93
C LEU A 43 5.44 -2.03 -11.11
N GLN A 44 4.37 -2.31 -11.84
CA GLN A 44 3.29 -1.33 -12.01
C GLN A 44 2.53 -1.11 -10.71
N LYS A 45 2.28 -2.14 -9.90
CA LYS A 45 1.72 -1.99 -8.54
C LYS A 45 2.59 -1.04 -7.69
N VAL A 46 3.92 -1.17 -7.75
CA VAL A 46 4.86 -0.25 -7.07
C VAL A 46 4.75 1.17 -7.62
N GLN A 47 4.63 1.33 -8.94
CA GLN A 47 4.48 2.65 -9.58
C GLN A 47 3.14 3.32 -9.25
N ILE A 48 2.05 2.56 -9.28
CA ILE A 48 0.70 3.01 -8.90
C ILE A 48 0.70 3.47 -7.44
N LEU A 49 1.32 2.69 -6.54
CA LEU A 49 1.44 3.07 -5.13
C LEU A 49 2.18 4.41 -4.96
N ARG A 50 3.32 4.58 -5.65
CA ARG A 50 4.04 5.86 -5.63
C ARG A 50 3.24 7.01 -6.22
N PHE A 51 2.52 6.77 -7.31
CA PHE A 51 1.62 7.75 -7.89
C PHE A 51 0.56 8.18 -6.87
N MET A 52 -0.10 7.25 -6.19
CA MET A 52 -1.07 7.57 -5.13
C MET A 52 -0.43 8.42 -4.03
N GLU A 53 0.74 8.03 -3.53
CA GLU A 53 1.50 8.79 -2.53
C GLU A 53 1.78 10.23 -3.00
N ASP A 54 2.24 10.39 -4.23
CA ASP A 54 2.56 11.67 -4.83
C ASP A 54 1.34 12.57 -4.95
N GLN A 55 0.18 12.01 -5.29
CA GLN A 55 -1.09 12.74 -5.40
C GLN A 55 -1.59 13.24 -4.05
N ILE A 56 -1.48 12.45 -2.99
CA ILE A 56 -2.16 12.73 -1.71
C ILE A 56 -1.27 13.31 -0.62
N ALA A 57 0.06 13.18 -0.74
CA ALA A 57 1.01 13.63 0.26
C ALA A 57 0.79 15.10 0.64
N PHE A 58 0.95 15.39 1.93
CA PHE A 58 0.96 16.77 2.41
C PHE A 58 2.04 17.55 1.67
N SER A 59 1.63 18.66 1.03
CA SER A 59 2.55 19.59 0.39
C SER A 59 3.67 19.96 1.35
N LYS A 60 4.90 19.76 0.89
CA LYS A 60 6.09 20.35 1.49
C LYS A 60 6.66 21.34 0.47
N GLY A 61 7.34 22.38 0.94
CA GLY A 61 7.91 23.44 0.08
C GLY A 61 8.81 22.89 -1.04
N ARG A 62 9.20 23.77 -1.98
CA ARG A 62 9.75 23.47 -3.33
C ARG A 62 10.82 22.37 -3.49
N ASN A 63 11.46 21.86 -2.43
CA ASN A 63 12.66 20.99 -2.54
C ASN A 63 12.66 19.70 -1.70
N SER A 64 11.55 19.22 -1.13
CA SER A 64 11.59 17.93 -0.40
C SER A 64 11.02 16.79 -1.24
N SER A 65 11.78 15.70 -1.39
CA SER A 65 11.27 14.45 -1.95
C SER A 65 10.11 13.92 -1.10
N ILE A 66 9.08 13.40 -1.77
CA ILE A 66 7.96 12.72 -1.14
C ILE A 66 8.51 11.41 -0.54
N LYS A 67 8.15 11.15 0.72
CA LYS A 67 8.56 9.93 1.42
C LYS A 67 7.54 8.84 1.09
N SER A 68 8.03 7.66 0.76
CA SER A 68 7.18 6.49 0.55
C SER A 68 7.09 5.65 1.82
N VAL A 69 5.95 5.01 2.05
CA VAL A 69 5.77 3.96 3.06
C VAL A 69 6.47 2.66 2.65
N VAL A 70 6.79 2.52 1.35
CA VAL A 70 7.49 1.38 0.76
C VAL A 70 8.91 1.75 0.34
N VAL A 71 9.89 1.00 0.83
CA VAL A 71 11.28 1.06 0.41
C VAL A 71 11.56 -0.09 -0.55
N HIS A 72 11.62 0.21 -1.84
CA HIS A 72 11.89 -0.79 -2.89
C HIS A 72 13.38 -0.85 -3.23
N LYS A 73 13.96 -2.05 -3.12
CA LYS A 73 15.34 -2.37 -3.51
C LYS A 73 15.33 -3.44 -4.59
N ILE A 74 16.21 -3.29 -5.58
CA ILE A 74 16.25 -4.13 -6.79
C ILE A 74 17.60 -4.83 -6.86
N ASN A 75 17.61 -6.11 -7.23
CA ASN A 75 18.81 -6.92 -7.47
C ASN A 75 19.77 -7.00 -6.27
N ILE A 76 19.22 -7.08 -5.06
CA ILE A 76 19.99 -7.31 -3.84
C ILE A 76 20.09 -8.82 -3.59
N PRO A 77 21.30 -9.39 -3.41
CA PRO A 77 21.44 -10.80 -3.05
C PRO A 77 20.72 -11.13 -1.73
N GLU A 78 20.03 -12.27 -1.65
CA GLU A 78 19.21 -12.62 -0.48
C GLU A 78 19.96 -12.53 0.86
N ARG A 79 21.20 -13.01 0.88
CA ARG A 79 22.08 -12.98 2.07
C ARG A 79 22.39 -11.56 2.57
N GLU A 80 22.21 -10.54 1.73
CA GLU A 80 22.47 -9.13 2.02
C GLU A 80 21.18 -8.35 2.31
N MET A 81 19.99 -8.90 1.97
CA MET A 81 18.71 -8.19 2.11
C MET A 81 18.44 -7.72 3.54
N LEU A 82 18.65 -8.58 4.55
CA LEU A 82 18.38 -8.22 5.94
C LEU A 82 19.29 -7.07 6.43
N GLN A 83 20.53 -7.01 5.96
CA GLN A 83 21.48 -5.94 6.28
C GLN A 83 21.06 -4.59 5.66
N GLN A 84 20.22 -4.64 4.63
CA GLN A 84 19.69 -3.48 3.92
C GLN A 84 18.41 -2.94 4.57
N VAL A 85 17.80 -3.66 5.51
CA VAL A 85 16.62 -3.22 6.24
C VAL A 85 17.05 -2.35 7.41
N GLN A 86 16.65 -1.08 7.39
CA GLN A 86 16.96 -0.14 8.47
C GLN A 86 15.81 -0.09 9.47
N SER A 87 16.10 -0.40 10.73
CA SER A 87 15.15 -0.26 11.83
C SER A 87 15.79 0.60 12.92
N ASN A 88 15.39 1.88 12.98
CA ASN A 88 15.92 2.83 13.95
C ASN A 88 15.01 2.87 15.18
N GLU A 89 15.54 3.36 16.31
CA GLU A 89 14.71 3.60 17.49
C GLU A 89 13.61 4.62 17.18
N ASN A 90 12.39 4.36 17.66
CA ASN A 90 11.21 5.19 17.43
C ASN A 90 10.85 5.43 15.96
N SER A 91 11.36 4.62 15.02
CA SER A 91 10.94 4.72 13.62
C SER A 91 9.61 3.99 13.42
N SER A 92 8.64 4.67 12.81
CA SER A 92 7.38 4.04 12.42
C SER A 92 7.61 2.89 11.43
N PRO A 93 6.76 1.84 11.45
CA PRO A 93 6.87 0.71 10.53
C PRO A 93 6.85 1.15 9.06
N LEU A 94 7.83 0.67 8.30
CA LEU A 94 7.93 0.80 6.85
C LEU A 94 8.00 -0.59 6.22
N LEU A 95 7.48 -0.70 5.00
CA LEU A 95 7.58 -1.93 4.22
C LEU A 95 8.83 -1.88 3.32
N PHE A 96 9.75 -2.83 3.51
CA PHE A 96 10.92 -3.01 2.66
C PHE A 96 10.65 -4.17 1.70
N ILE A 97 10.68 -3.89 0.39
CA ILE A 97 10.47 -4.89 -0.66
C ILE A 97 11.74 -5.06 -1.49
N PHE A 98 12.05 -6.30 -1.83
CA PHE A 98 13.22 -6.69 -2.62
C PHE A 98 12.76 -7.44 -3.87
N SER A 99 13.12 -6.94 -5.06
CA SER A 99 12.80 -7.59 -6.33
C SER A 99 14.05 -7.97 -7.13
N ASP A 100 13.89 -8.90 -8.06
CA ASP A 100 14.89 -9.24 -9.10
C ASP A 100 14.80 -8.33 -10.34
N GLY A 101 14.05 -7.24 -10.21
CA GLY A 101 13.74 -6.32 -11.30
C GLY A 101 12.47 -6.66 -12.08
N VAL A 102 11.81 -7.79 -11.82
CA VAL A 102 10.54 -8.18 -12.44
C VAL A 102 9.50 -8.52 -11.38
N GLU A 103 9.86 -9.38 -10.43
CA GLU A 103 8.96 -9.93 -9.41
C GLU A 103 9.49 -9.67 -8.00
N LEU A 104 8.55 -9.63 -7.04
CA LEU A 104 8.87 -9.53 -5.62
C LEU A 104 9.50 -10.84 -5.14
N GLN A 105 10.70 -10.74 -4.58
CA GLN A 105 11.43 -11.88 -4.03
C GLN A 105 11.23 -12.00 -2.52
N LYS A 106 11.18 -10.86 -1.81
CA LYS A 106 11.04 -10.84 -0.36
C LYS A 106 10.52 -9.50 0.15
N ALA A 107 9.75 -9.56 1.23
CA ALA A 107 9.28 -8.39 1.94
C ALA A 107 9.56 -8.48 3.45
N PHE A 108 9.78 -7.32 4.07
CA PHE A 108 10.01 -7.17 5.50
C PHE A 108 9.33 -5.90 5.97
N ILE A 109 8.79 -5.91 7.19
CA ILE A 109 8.35 -4.68 7.85
C ILE A 109 9.36 -4.34 8.93
N ALA A 110 9.83 -3.11 8.95
CA ALA A 110 10.80 -2.67 9.95
C ALA A 110 10.42 -1.34 10.57
N GLY A 111 10.51 -1.29 11.89
CA GLY A 111 10.21 -0.14 12.73
C GLY A 111 10.64 -0.41 14.17
N ASP A 112 11.01 0.63 14.89
CA ASP A 112 11.40 0.60 16.31
C ASP A 112 12.33 -0.57 16.71
N LYS A 113 13.50 -0.66 16.04
CA LYS A 113 14.50 -1.73 16.22
C LYS A 113 13.98 -3.16 15.96
N THR A 114 12.76 -3.31 15.47
CA THR A 114 12.10 -4.59 15.19
C THR A 114 12.03 -4.81 13.68
N ILE A 115 12.12 -6.08 13.29
CA ILE A 115 11.92 -6.53 11.91
C ILE A 115 10.92 -7.69 11.97
N ILE A 116 9.86 -7.58 11.16
CA ILE A 116 8.85 -8.60 10.94
C ILE A 116 9.11 -9.19 9.56
N HIS A 117 9.29 -10.50 9.53
CA HIS A 117 9.36 -11.27 8.29
C HIS A 117 7.92 -11.51 7.82
N THR A 118 7.61 -11.10 6.60
CA THR A 118 6.25 -11.26 6.04
C THR A 118 6.06 -12.62 5.38
N ASP A 119 7.16 -13.30 5.01
CA ASP A 119 7.19 -14.59 4.33
C ASP A 119 6.30 -14.67 3.06
N THR A 120 6.10 -13.53 2.40
CA THR A 120 5.32 -13.40 1.16
C THR A 120 6.16 -12.88 -0.01
N THR A 121 5.77 -13.29 -1.22
CA THR A 121 6.24 -12.80 -2.52
C THR A 121 5.16 -12.01 -3.26
N ASP A 122 4.05 -11.67 -2.60
CA ASP A 122 3.02 -10.80 -3.14
C ASP A 122 3.03 -9.42 -2.45
N LEU A 123 2.97 -8.35 -3.26
CA LEU A 123 3.01 -6.98 -2.73
C LEU A 123 1.74 -6.63 -1.95
N GLY A 124 0.59 -7.15 -2.37
CA GLY A 124 -0.68 -6.89 -1.71
C GLY A 124 -0.71 -7.50 -0.32
N GLU A 125 -0.33 -8.77 -0.20
CA GLU A 125 -0.17 -9.43 1.10
C GLU A 125 0.80 -8.66 2.00
N ALA A 126 1.93 -8.21 1.46
CA ALA A 126 2.91 -7.43 2.21
C ALA A 126 2.37 -6.08 2.71
N LEU A 127 1.51 -5.41 1.92
CA LEU A 127 0.82 -4.18 2.32
C LEU A 127 -0.25 -4.44 3.38
N ILE A 128 -1.00 -5.54 3.28
CA ILE A 128 -1.98 -5.95 4.29
C ILE A 128 -1.27 -6.20 5.62
N ILE A 129 -0.14 -6.92 5.63
CA ILE A 129 0.64 -7.18 6.84
C ILE A 129 1.19 -5.86 7.43
N LEU A 130 1.54 -4.88 6.59
CA LEU A 130 1.95 -3.55 7.06
C LEU A 130 0.81 -2.85 7.80
N ILE A 131 -0.41 -2.82 7.24
CA ILE A 131 -1.59 -2.22 7.90
C ILE A 131 -1.90 -2.97 9.20
N ALA A 132 -1.92 -4.30 9.15
CA ALA A 132 -2.10 -5.18 10.30
C ALA A 132 -1.10 -4.87 11.42
N THR A 133 0.15 -4.56 11.08
CA THR A 133 1.18 -4.17 12.06
C THR A 133 0.79 -2.89 12.80
N TYR A 134 0.30 -1.86 12.10
CA TYR A 134 -0.16 -0.63 12.75
C TYR A 134 -1.34 -0.88 13.71
N TYR A 135 -2.28 -1.74 13.33
CA TYR A 135 -3.44 -2.09 14.15
C TYR A 135 -3.05 -2.91 15.37
N THR A 136 -2.26 -3.97 15.17
CA THR A 136 -1.81 -4.88 16.24
C THR A 136 -1.10 -4.13 17.37
N PHE A 137 -0.26 -3.16 17.01
CA PHE A 137 0.52 -2.38 17.96
C PHE A 137 -0.13 -1.04 18.32
N SER A 138 -1.37 -0.79 17.86
CA SER A 138 -2.12 0.46 18.13
C SER A 138 -1.28 1.72 17.85
N MET A 139 -0.59 1.73 16.71
CA MET A 139 0.34 2.78 16.34
C MET A 139 -0.36 3.88 15.54
N ASP A 140 -0.06 5.14 15.87
CA ASP A 140 -0.49 6.27 15.05
C ASP A 140 0.24 6.29 13.70
N TYR A 141 -0.48 6.69 12.65
CA TYR A 141 0.15 6.93 11.35
C TYR A 141 0.99 8.22 11.39
N PRO A 142 2.29 8.17 11.10
CA PRO A 142 3.09 9.37 11.05
C PRO A 142 2.69 10.24 9.86
N LYS A 143 2.68 11.54 10.09
CA LYS A 143 2.24 12.57 9.12
C LYS A 143 2.83 12.42 7.71
N SER A 144 4.05 11.89 7.57
CA SER A 144 4.70 11.73 6.27
C SER A 144 3.96 10.81 5.30
N PHE A 145 3.29 9.79 5.81
CA PHE A 145 2.59 8.79 5.00
C PHE A 145 1.21 8.45 5.58
N SER A 146 0.68 9.29 6.48
CA SER A 146 -0.64 9.08 7.06
C SER A 146 -1.77 9.11 6.03
N GLN A 147 -1.62 9.90 4.96
CA GLN A 147 -2.60 9.96 3.88
C GLN A 147 -2.66 8.64 3.11
N ILE A 148 -1.53 8.01 2.78
CA ILE A 148 -1.52 6.73 2.05
C ILE A 148 -1.97 5.57 2.94
N LEU A 149 -1.53 5.52 4.19
CA LEU A 149 -2.03 4.53 5.15
C LEU A 149 -3.54 4.71 5.40
N GLY A 150 -4.01 5.95 5.49
CA GLY A 150 -5.44 6.25 5.60
C GLY A 150 -6.25 5.87 4.36
N LEU A 151 -5.69 6.04 3.16
CA LEU A 151 -6.30 5.56 1.92
C LEU A 151 -6.45 4.04 1.94
N LEU A 152 -5.39 3.31 2.29
CA LEU A 152 -5.42 1.85 2.40
C LEU A 152 -6.40 1.39 3.49
N GLN A 153 -6.43 2.03 4.64
CA GLN A 153 -7.44 1.76 5.67
C GLN A 153 -8.88 1.92 5.13
N THR A 154 -9.14 2.99 4.39
CA THR A 154 -10.48 3.29 3.86
C THR A 154 -10.91 2.27 2.81
N TYR A 155 -10.05 2.00 1.84
CA TYR A 155 -10.44 1.21 0.67
C TYR A 155 -10.12 -0.27 0.78
N VAL A 156 -9.13 -0.67 1.58
CA VAL A 156 -8.73 -2.07 1.77
C VAL A 156 -9.42 -2.65 3.01
N VAL A 157 -9.25 -2.01 4.17
CA VAL A 157 -9.85 -2.48 5.43
C VAL A 157 -11.36 -2.18 5.47
N GLY A 158 -11.79 -1.06 4.88
CA GLY A 158 -13.19 -0.62 4.92
C GLY A 158 -13.52 0.26 6.11
N GLU A 159 -12.51 0.84 6.77
CA GLU A 159 -12.68 1.72 7.93
C GLU A 159 -12.40 3.19 7.58
N SER A 160 -13.13 4.12 8.20
CA SER A 160 -12.94 5.54 7.92
C SER A 160 -11.60 6.08 8.46
N TYR A 161 -10.81 6.73 7.61
CA TYR A 161 -9.61 7.44 8.04
C TYR A 161 -9.97 8.79 8.70
N GLU A 162 -9.91 8.87 10.03
CA GLU A 162 -10.38 10.03 10.81
C GLU A 162 -9.35 11.16 11.01
N SER A 163 -8.09 10.94 10.63
CA SER A 163 -7.07 11.99 10.79
C SER A 163 -7.23 13.12 9.77
N ILE A 164 -6.46 14.20 9.96
CA ILE A 164 -6.43 15.36 9.07
C ILE A 164 -6.16 14.92 7.64
N LYS A 165 -7.01 15.35 6.69
CA LYS A 165 -6.90 15.10 5.26
C LYS A 165 -6.35 16.34 4.55
N SER A 166 -5.47 16.15 3.57
CA SER A 166 -5.03 17.26 2.71
C SER A 166 -6.09 17.59 1.66
N ASN A 167 -6.14 18.82 1.14
CA ASN A 167 -7.05 19.14 0.02
C ASN A 167 -6.78 18.25 -1.20
N ARG A 168 -5.51 17.84 -1.40
CA ARG A 168 -5.11 16.95 -2.48
C ARG A 168 -5.64 15.53 -2.26
N TYR A 169 -5.61 15.04 -1.02
CA TYR A 169 -6.22 13.76 -0.64
C TYR A 169 -7.72 13.79 -0.92
N THR A 170 -8.43 14.81 -0.46
CA THR A 170 -9.88 14.92 -0.69
C THR A 170 -10.21 14.93 -2.19
N ALA A 171 -9.48 15.72 -2.98
CA ALA A 171 -9.67 15.77 -4.43
C ALA A 171 -9.37 14.41 -5.10
N PHE A 172 -8.30 13.75 -4.70
CA PHE A 172 -7.91 12.44 -5.22
C PHE A 172 -8.95 11.36 -4.91
N VAL A 173 -9.44 11.32 -3.67
CA VAL A 173 -10.52 10.41 -3.24
C VAL A 173 -11.80 10.65 -4.05
N SER A 174 -12.18 11.91 -4.29
CA SER A 174 -13.34 12.21 -5.14
C SER A 174 -13.18 11.68 -6.58
N MET A 175 -11.98 11.77 -7.16
CA MET A 175 -11.70 11.22 -8.49
C MET A 175 -11.72 9.67 -8.48
N LEU A 176 -11.12 9.04 -7.47
CA LEU A 176 -11.15 7.59 -7.29
C LEU A 176 -12.58 7.05 -7.19
N THR A 177 -13.43 7.67 -6.37
CA THR A 177 -14.83 7.27 -6.22
C THR A 177 -15.63 7.43 -7.52
N ALA A 178 -15.34 8.45 -8.32
CA ALA A 178 -15.96 8.60 -9.64
C ALA A 178 -15.56 7.46 -10.59
N ASN A 179 -14.29 7.03 -10.57
CA ASN A 179 -13.83 5.91 -11.38
C ASN A 179 -14.46 4.58 -10.95
N PHE A 180 -14.61 4.32 -9.64
CA PHE A 180 -15.32 3.13 -9.19
C PHE A 180 -16.76 3.09 -9.72
N ALA A 181 -17.45 4.23 -9.79
CA ALA A 181 -18.82 4.29 -10.30
C ALA A 181 -18.94 4.10 -11.83
N LEU A 182 -17.86 4.32 -12.59
CA LEU A 182 -17.85 4.09 -14.03
C LEU A 182 -17.71 2.60 -14.36
N ASP A 183 -16.85 1.86 -13.63
CA ASP A 183 -16.69 0.41 -13.78
C ASP A 183 -17.98 -0.38 -13.52
N PHE A 184 -18.87 0.11 -12.64
CA PHE A 184 -20.18 -0.54 -12.40
C PHE A 184 -21.19 -0.32 -13.53
N ASN A 185 -21.13 0.79 -14.27
CA ASN A 185 -22.09 1.10 -15.34
C ASN A 185 -21.72 0.45 -16.68
N GLU A 186 -20.44 0.14 -16.92
CA GLU A 186 -20.04 -0.58 -18.14
C GLU A 186 -20.47 -2.05 -18.10
N ASN A 187 -20.50 -2.68 -16.91
CA ASN A 187 -20.91 -4.08 -16.75
C ASN A 187 -22.43 -4.33 -16.81
N GLU A 188 -23.28 -3.28 -16.80
CA GLU A 188 -24.74 -3.43 -16.97
C GLU A 188 -25.20 -3.35 -18.43
N ASN A 189 -24.32 -2.94 -19.36
CA ASN A 189 -24.69 -2.74 -20.76
C ASN A 189 -24.33 -3.92 -21.69
N ASP A 190 -23.70 -4.98 -21.16
CA ASP A 190 -23.28 -6.15 -21.95
C ASP A 190 -24.24 -7.36 -21.85
N ASP A 191 -25.32 -7.25 -21.08
CA ASP A 191 -26.33 -8.31 -20.92
C ASP A 191 -27.61 -8.11 -21.77
N ASP A 192 -27.65 -7.07 -22.61
CA ASP A 192 -28.75 -6.77 -23.54
C ASP A 192 -28.26 -6.82 -25.02
N ASP A 193 -27.90 -8.00 -25.52
CA ASP A 193 -27.88 -8.30 -26.98
C ASP A 193 -28.16 -9.79 -27.29
#